data_AF-A0A6G6X018-F1
#
_entry.id   AF-A0A6G6X018-F1
#
_cell.length_a   1.000
_cell.length_b   1.000
_cell.length_c   1.000
_cell.angle_alpha   90.00
_cell.angle_beta   90.00
_cell.angle_gamma   90.00
#
_symmetry.space_group_name_H-M   'P 1'
#
loop_
_entity.id
_entity.type
_entity.pdbx_description
1 polymer ?
#
loop_
_entity_poly.entity_id
_entity_poly.type
_entity_poly.pdbx_seq_one_letter_code
_entity_poly.pdbx_strand_id
1 'polypeptide(L)'
;MVGVPRSIGPKARDNVLLREVIDFNLSAVAECTRCGHKKLLDDDILERLRQTHGREFRMADLTKILKCVKCQRFEAEILFRTGDYSNDWWPRRPFNRRN
;
A
#
# COMPACT_ATOMS: atom_id res chain seq x y z
N MET A 1 -7.14 -16.92 7.63
CA MET A 1 -7.48 -15.59 8.20
C MET A 1 -6.44 -14.61 7.69
N VAL A 2 -6.85 -13.47 7.14
CA VAL A 2 -5.91 -12.42 6.72
C VAL A 2 -5.37 -11.78 8.00
N GLY A 3 -4.09 -12.02 8.30
CA GLY A 3 -3.44 -11.40 9.45
C GLY A 3 -3.37 -9.89 9.24
N VAL A 4 -3.79 -9.11 10.22
CA VAL A 4 -3.55 -7.65 10.20
C VAL A 4 -2.06 -7.42 10.51
N PRO A 5 -1.38 -6.44 9.90
CA PRO A 5 0.01 -6.15 10.24
C PRO A 5 0.15 -5.96 11.76
N ARG A 6 1.03 -6.76 12.40
CA ARG A 6 1.21 -6.77 13.86
C ARG A 6 1.53 -5.38 14.43
N SER A 7 2.21 -4.55 13.63
CA SER A 7 2.66 -3.21 14.03
C SER A 7 1.58 -2.11 13.92
N ILE A 8 0.55 -2.30 13.08
CA ILE A 8 -0.53 -1.31 12.89
C ILE A 8 -1.75 -1.61 13.79
N GLY A 9 -1.89 -2.86 14.25
CA GLY A 9 -3.09 -3.30 14.96
C GLY A 9 -4.33 -3.37 14.05
N PRO A 10 -5.54 -3.63 14.59
CA PRO A 10 -6.77 -3.94 13.83
C PRO A 10 -7.36 -2.77 13.00
N LYS A 11 -6.58 -1.73 12.70
CA LYS A 11 -7.05 -0.57 11.91
C LYS A 11 -7.44 -1.00 10.49
N ALA A 12 -8.47 -0.35 9.95
CA ALA A 12 -8.79 -0.45 8.53
C ALA A 12 -7.66 0.17 7.67
N ARG A 13 -7.43 -0.39 6.47
CA ARG A 13 -6.38 0.04 5.52
C ARG A 13 -6.40 1.53 5.27
N ASP A 14 -7.61 2.07 5.18
CA ASP A 14 -7.85 3.47 4.83
C ASP A 14 -7.47 4.45 5.94
N ASN A 15 -7.33 3.96 7.18
CA ASN A 15 -6.95 4.75 8.34
C ASN A 15 -5.47 4.61 8.71
N VAL A 16 -4.70 3.80 7.97
CA VAL A 16 -3.25 3.71 8.15
C VAL A 16 -2.63 5.02 7.70
N LEU A 17 -1.80 5.61 8.57
CA LEU A 17 -1.03 6.80 8.22
C LEU A 17 0.25 6.41 7.48
N LEU A 18 0.66 7.25 6.53
CA LEU A 18 1.93 7.07 5.81
C LEU A 18 3.12 7.00 6.77
N ARG A 19 3.11 7.79 7.84
CA ARG A 19 4.16 7.74 8.87
C ARG A 19 4.27 6.37 9.53
N GLU A 20 3.14 5.70 9.78
CA GLU A 20 3.14 4.38 10.42
C GLU A 20 3.74 3.33 9.48
N VAL A 21 3.52 3.46 8.17
CA VAL A 21 4.16 2.58 7.17
C VAL A 21 5.68 2.69 7.24
N ILE A 22 6.19 3.91 7.36
CA ILE A 22 7.64 4.19 7.45
C ILE A 22 8.20 3.77 8.81
N ASP A 23 7.58 4.20 9.91
CA ASP A 23 8.05 3.95 11.29
C ASP A 23 8.11 2.44 11.60
N PHE A 24 7.20 1.65 11.00
CA PHE A 24 7.17 0.20 11.15
C PHE A 24 7.83 -0.58 10.01
N ASN A 25 8.49 0.11 9.07
CA ASN A 25 9.17 -0.47 7.91
C ASN A 25 8.30 -1.50 7.17
N LEU A 26 7.05 -1.13 6.89
CA LEU A 26 6.09 -2.03 6.27
C LEU A 26 6.25 -2.00 4.76
N SER A 27 6.54 -3.17 4.18
CA SER A 27 6.54 -3.31 2.73
C SER A 27 5.14 -3.09 2.16
N ALA A 28 4.96 -1.99 1.44
CA ALA A 28 3.70 -1.60 0.81
C ALA A 28 3.79 -1.74 -0.71
N VAL A 29 2.73 -2.26 -1.32
CA VAL A 29 2.58 -2.40 -2.77
C VAL A 29 1.30 -1.72 -3.20
N ALA A 30 1.38 -0.84 -4.19
CA ALA A 30 0.23 -0.31 -4.89
C ALA A 30 -0.14 -1.23 -6.06
N GLU A 31 -1.33 -1.82 -6.02
CA GLU A 31 -1.85 -2.66 -7.09
C GLU A 31 -3.01 -1.95 -7.80
N CYS A 32 -2.93 -1.81 -9.12
CA CYS A 32 -4.04 -1.29 -9.90
C CYS A 32 -5.17 -2.33 -9.95
N THR A 33 -6.35 -1.98 -9.47
CA THR A 33 -7.52 -2.88 -9.42
C THR A 33 -8.07 -3.17 -10.82
N ARG A 34 -7.78 -2.31 -11.81
CA ARG A 34 -8.21 -2.49 -13.21
C ARG A 34 -7.34 -3.50 -13.96
N CYS A 35 -6.04 -3.25 -14.06
CA CYS A 35 -5.12 -4.03 -14.90
C CYS A 35 -4.18 -4.96 -14.12
N GLY A 36 -4.20 -4.93 -12.78
CA GLY A 36 -3.33 -5.74 -11.93
C GLY A 36 -1.85 -5.35 -11.95
N HIS A 37 -1.51 -4.21 -12.56
CA HIS A 37 -0.14 -3.67 -12.51
C HIS A 37 0.22 -3.31 -11.07
N LYS A 38 1.42 -3.71 -10.63
CA LYS A 38 1.89 -3.53 -9.26
C LYS A 38 3.09 -2.60 -9.24
N LYS A 39 3.17 -1.75 -8.24
CA LYS A 39 4.33 -0.92 -7.96
C LYS A 39 4.70 -1.06 -6.48
N LEU A 40 5.96 -1.40 -6.22
CA LEU A 40 6.50 -1.35 -4.86
C LEU A 40 6.56 0.12 -4.42
N LEU A 41 6.11 0.37 -3.19
CA LEU A 41 6.28 1.66 -2.52
C LEU A 41 7.47 1.51 -1.59
N ASP A 42 8.66 1.74 -2.14
CA ASP A 42 9.92 1.77 -1.39
C ASP A 42 10.03 3.01 -0.50
N ASP A 43 10.97 2.98 0.44
CA ASP A 43 11.16 4.02 1.46
C ASP A 43 11.38 5.40 0.86
N ASP A 44 12.10 5.51 -0.27
CA ASP A 44 12.31 6.80 -0.95
C ASP A 44 10.99 7.39 -1.46
N ILE A 45 10.10 6.56 -2.04
CA ILE A 45 8.77 7.01 -2.47
C ILE A 45 7.93 7.43 -1.26
N LEU A 46 7.95 6.64 -0.19
CA LEU A 46 7.17 6.92 1.02
C LEU A 46 7.65 8.21 1.70
N GLU A 47 8.97 8.42 1.81
CA GLU A 47 9.56 9.63 2.39
C GLU A 47 9.23 10.88 1.56
N ARG A 48 9.27 10.80 0.22
CA ARG A 48 8.84 11.92 -0.65
C ARG A 48 7.37 12.26 -0.46
N LEU A 49 6.51 11.25 -0.37
CA LEU A 49 5.08 11.45 -0.10
C LEU A 49 4.88 12.12 1.28
N ARG A 50 5.66 11.72 2.30
CA ARG A 50 5.61 12.30 3.64
C ARG A 50 6.01 13.77 3.64
N GLN A 51 7.07 14.11 2.92
CA GLN A 51 7.53 15.50 2.78
C GLN A 51 6.51 16.37 2.03
N THR A 52 5.80 15.80 1.05
CA THR A 52 4.86 16.53 0.19
C THR A 52 3.50 16.75 0.87
N HIS A 53 2.99 15.74 1.59
CA HIS A 53 1.62 15.75 2.11
C HIS A 53 1.52 15.84 3.64
N GLY A 54 2.65 15.74 4.35
CA GLY A 54 2.70 15.86 5.80
C GLY A 54 2.40 14.55 6.55
N ARG A 55 2.37 14.66 7.88
CA ARG A 55 2.36 13.51 8.81
C ARG A 55 1.00 12.82 8.97
N GLU A 56 -0.09 13.51 8.64
CA GLU A 56 -1.45 12.99 8.77
C GLU A 56 -1.98 12.36 7.47
N PHE A 57 -1.12 12.25 6.45
CA PHE A 57 -1.48 11.67 5.17
C PHE A 57 -1.85 10.20 5.30
N ARG A 58 -3.06 9.85 4.87
CA ARG A 58 -3.60 8.48 4.98
C ARG A 58 -3.32 7.69 3.71
N MET A 59 -3.21 6.38 3.85
CA MET A 59 -3.04 5.47 2.72
C MET A 59 -4.28 5.47 1.80
N ALA A 60 -5.47 5.82 2.31
CA ALA A 60 -6.65 6.09 1.47
C ALA A 60 -6.43 7.25 0.50
N ASP A 61 -5.82 8.34 0.95
CA ASP A 61 -5.56 9.51 0.11
C ASP A 61 -4.48 9.21 -0.94
N LEU A 62 -3.52 8.35 -0.60
CA LEU A 62 -2.55 7.84 -1.55
C LEU A 62 -3.23 7.13 -2.74
N THR A 63 -4.28 6.33 -2.50
CA THR A 63 -4.99 5.63 -3.59
C THR A 63 -5.64 6.59 -4.59
N LYS A 64 -6.07 7.77 -4.16
CA LYS A 64 -6.73 8.79 -5.00
C LYS A 64 -5.76 9.49 -5.94
N ILE A 65 -4.49 9.62 -5.54
CA ILE A 65 -3.47 10.32 -6.32
C ILE A 65 -2.60 9.38 -7.17
N LEU A 66 -2.58 8.08 -6.84
CA LEU A 66 -1.80 7.09 -7.58
C LEU A 66 -2.44 6.78 -8.93
N LYS A 67 -1.79 7.25 -9.99
CA LYS A 67 -2.13 6.91 -11.37
C LYS A 67 -1.35 5.67 -11.82
N CYS A 68 -2.06 4.66 -12.34
CA CYS A 68 -1.42 3.50 -12.95
C CYS A 68 -0.70 3.90 -14.23
N VAL A 69 0.59 3.60 -14.36
CA VAL A 69 1.36 3.91 -15.58
C VAL A 69 0.92 3.08 -16.79
N LYS A 70 0.44 1.85 -16.59
CA LYS A 70 -0.02 0.96 -17.69
C LYS A 70 -1.38 1.38 -18.26
N CYS A 71 -2.40 1.63 -17.42
CA CYS A 71 -3.76 1.90 -17.89
C CYS A 71 -4.24 3.34 -17.63
N GLN A 72 -3.40 4.20 -17.03
CA GLN A 72 -3.67 5.61 -16.76
C GLN A 72 -4.88 5.89 -15.85
N ARG A 73 -5.37 4.89 -15.11
CA ARG A 73 -6.49 5.00 -14.15
C ARG A 73 -6.00 5.28 -12.73
N PHE A 74 -6.82 5.96 -11.94
CA PHE A 74 -6.61 6.26 -10.51
C PHE A 74 -7.29 5.22 -9.61
N GLU A 75 -7.19 3.95 -10.00
CA GLU A 75 -7.84 2.84 -9.31
C GLU A 75 -6.76 1.91 -8.77
N ALA A 76 -6.20 2.28 -7.63
CA ALA A 76 -5.16 1.53 -6.93
C ALA A 76 -5.65 1.06 -5.56
N GLU A 77 -5.23 -0.13 -5.15
CA GLU A 77 -5.37 -0.65 -3.81
C GLU A 77 -3.98 -0.82 -3.20
N ILE A 78 -3.82 -0.37 -1.95
CA ILE A 78 -2.59 -0.57 -1.20
C ILE A 78 -2.66 -1.90 -0.45
N LEU A 79 -1.61 -2.69 -0.63
CA LEU A 79 -1.41 -3.98 0.01
C LEU A 79 -0.16 -3.92 0.87
N PHE A 80 -0.24 -4.44 2.09
CA PHE A 80 0.86 -4.49 3.04
C PHE A 80 1.30 -5.93 3.25
N ARG A 81 2.61 -6.15 3.27
CA ARG A 81 3.15 -7.45 3.68
C ARG A 81 3.06 -7.57 5.21
N THR A 82 2.62 -8.72 5.70
CA THR A 82 2.35 -8.97 7.13
C THR A 82 3.24 -10.06 7.74
N GLY A 83 4.06 -10.71 6.92
CA GLY A 83 4.95 -11.79 7.31
C GLY A 83 5.83 -12.22 6.13
N ASP A 84 6.61 -13.28 6.36
CA ASP A 84 7.63 -13.71 5.42
C ASP A 84 7.08 -14.59 4.29
N TYR A 85 5.89 -15.18 4.46
CA TYR A 85 5.32 -16.08 3.47
C TYR A 85 4.65 -15.31 2.32
N SER A 86 4.60 -15.93 1.14
CA SER A 86 4.03 -15.34 -0.08
C SER A 86 2.53 -15.02 0.03
N ASN A 87 1.83 -15.60 1.01
CA ASN A 87 0.41 -15.37 1.28
C ASN A 87 0.18 -14.32 2.37
N ASP A 88 1.23 -13.80 3.01
CA ASP A 88 1.13 -12.89 4.15
C ASP A 88 0.93 -11.46 3.70
N TRP A 89 -0.30 -11.15 3.30
CA TRP A 89 -0.68 -9.84 2.78
C TRP A 89 -2.00 -9.38 3.37
N TRP A 90 -2.11 -8.07 3.55
CA TRP A 90 -3.31 -7.41 4.06
C TRP A 90 -3.67 -6.17 3.21
N PRO A 91 -4.96 -5.90 2.94
CA PRO A 91 -6.15 -6.66 3.36
C PRO A 91 -6.37 -7.97 2.59
N ARG A 92 -5.62 -8.19 1.51
CA ARG A 92 -5.63 -9.43 0.72
C ARG A 92 -4.28 -9.62 0.03
N ARG A 93 -4.06 -10.80 -0.55
CA ARG A 93 -2.93 -11.02 -1.44
C ARG A 93 -3.03 -10.21 -2.75
N PRO A 94 -1.90 -9.77 -3.31
CA PRO A 94 -1.86 -9.22 -4.65
C PRO A 94 -2.43 -10.21 -5.66
N PHE A 95 -3.13 -9.71 -6.68
CA PHE A 95 -3.61 -10.55 -7.76
C PHE A 95 -2.43 -11.13 -8.53
N ASN A 96 -2.43 -12.45 -8.71
CA ASN A 96 -1.47 -13.11 -9.60
C ASN A 96 -1.90 -12.97 -11.07
N ARG A 97 -2.04 -11.73 -11.54
CA ARG A 97 -2.17 -11.42 -12.96
C ARG A 97 -0.76 -11.20 -13.51
N ARG A 98 -0.27 -12.15 -14.32
CA ARG A 98 0.88 -11.91 -15.20
C ARG A 98 0.47 -10.79 -16.14
N ASN A 99 1.17 -9.66 -16.09
CA ASN A 99 0.92 -8.50 -16.93
C ASN A 99 2.24 -7.98 -17.46
#